data_AF-A0A397T036-F1
#
_entry.id   AF-A0A397T036-F1
#
_cell.length_a   1.000
_cell.length_b   1.000
_cell.length_c   1.000
_cell.angle_alpha   90.00
_cell.angle_beta   90.00
_cell.angle_gamma   90.00
#
_symmetry.space_group_name_H-M   'P 1'
#
loop_
_entity.id
_entity.type
_entity.pdbx_description
1 polymer ?
#
loop_
_entity_poly.entity_id
_entity_poly.type
_entity_poly.pdbx_seq_one_letter_code
_entity_poly.pdbx_strand_id
1 'polypeptide(L)'
;MNAKMNTILEYLNTLISNLFKYPSPTFNNKVELIFSNGIIIDIEIPSSNEMQYVLNKYTKNDEKPKKIEGAFNLYFELIKNKVHNYYPELNVDLACIAAKTWRDADVHFREEFEKLEFELELM
;
A
#
# COMPACT_ATOMS: atom_id res chain seq x y z
N MET A 1 -1.81 29.99 -36.13
CA MET A 1 -1.05 29.60 -34.92
C MET A 1 0.44 29.84 -35.17
N ASN A 2 1.16 30.41 -34.20
CA ASN A 2 2.56 30.82 -34.33
C ASN A 2 3.48 29.59 -34.28
N ALA A 3 4.43 29.43 -35.20
CA ALA A 3 5.31 28.26 -35.28
C ALA A 3 6.06 27.99 -33.96
N LYS A 4 6.42 29.04 -33.22
CA LYS A 4 7.02 28.93 -31.88
C LYS A 4 6.13 28.24 -30.86
N MET A 5 4.82 28.40 -30.97
CA MET A 5 3.84 27.82 -30.04
C MET A 5 3.69 26.31 -30.27
N ASN A 6 3.81 25.85 -31.52
CA ASN A 6 3.80 24.43 -31.84
C ASN A 6 5.05 23.72 -31.30
N THR A 7 6.23 24.31 -31.46
CA THR A 7 7.49 23.75 -30.94
C THR A 7 7.49 23.66 -29.41
N ILE A 8 6.93 24.65 -28.72
CA ILE A 8 6.79 24.62 -27.26
C ILE A 8 5.86 23.48 -26.82
N LEU A 9 4.75 23.27 -27.52
CA LEU A 9 3.81 22.17 -27.22
C LEU A 9 4.41 20.79 -27.47
N GLU A 10 5.15 20.60 -28.56
CA GLU A 10 5.86 19.35 -28.85
C GLU A 10 6.91 19.02 -27.78
N TYR A 11 7.67 20.04 -27.34
CA TYR A 11 8.66 19.88 -26.28
C TYR A 11 8.02 19.53 -24.94
N LEU A 12 6.92 20.19 -24.58
CA LEU A 12 6.15 19.90 -23.37
C LEU A 12 5.53 18.49 -23.40
N ASN A 13 4.95 18.07 -24.53
CA ASN A 13 4.41 16.71 -24.67
C ASN A 13 5.49 15.64 -24.51
N THR A 14 6.69 15.90 -25.03
CA THR A 14 7.84 14.99 -24.91
C THR A 14 8.35 14.92 -23.47
N LEU A 15 8.35 16.05 -22.75
CA LEU A 15 8.70 16.10 -21.33
C LEU A 15 7.64 15.37 -20.47
N ILE A 16 6.35 15.61 -20.73
CA ILE A 16 5.26 14.97 -20.00
C ILE A 16 5.32 13.45 -20.18
N SER A 17 5.46 12.98 -21.42
CA SER A 17 5.48 11.54 -21.72
C SER A 17 6.73 10.81 -21.22
N ASN A 18 7.87 11.49 -21.07
CA ASN A 18 9.11 10.86 -20.63
C ASN A 18 9.39 11.01 -19.12
N LEU A 19 8.97 12.11 -18.49
CA LEU A 19 9.23 12.40 -17.08
C LEU A 19 8.06 12.01 -16.17
N PHE A 20 6.83 12.14 -16.66
CA PHE A 20 5.63 11.64 -16.00
C PHE A 20 5.22 10.34 -16.68
N LYS A 21 5.99 9.28 -16.44
CA LYS A 21 5.46 7.94 -16.59
C LYS A 21 4.34 7.81 -15.57
N TYR A 22 3.12 8.17 -15.97
CA TYR A 22 1.92 7.66 -15.31
C TYR A 22 2.13 6.14 -15.19
N PRO A 23 1.89 5.55 -14.01
CA PRO A 23 2.08 4.12 -13.84
C PRO A 23 1.29 3.36 -14.92
N SER A 24 1.79 2.18 -15.27
CA SER A 24 1.16 1.30 -16.24
C SER A 24 -0.35 1.23 -15.99
N PRO A 25 -1.22 1.33 -17.01
CA PRO A 25 -2.68 1.29 -16.82
C PRO A 25 -3.17 -0.04 -16.21
N THR A 26 -2.32 -1.06 -16.19
CA THR A 26 -2.52 -2.27 -15.38
C THR A 26 -2.24 -1.95 -13.92
N PHE A 27 -3.26 -1.46 -13.23
CA PHE A 27 -3.32 -1.42 -11.77
C PHE A 27 -2.92 -2.80 -11.22
N ASN A 28 -1.81 -2.84 -10.47
CA ASN A 28 -1.42 -4.04 -9.74
C ASN A 28 -2.00 -3.93 -8.34
N ASN A 29 -3.00 -4.75 -8.04
CA ASN A 29 -3.72 -4.76 -6.76
C ASN A 29 -2.94 -5.46 -5.63
N LYS A 30 -1.67 -5.81 -5.88
CA LYS A 30 -0.80 -6.49 -4.94
C LYS A 30 0.61 -5.92 -4.92
N VAL A 31 1.24 -6.01 -3.76
CA VAL A 31 2.66 -5.68 -3.57
C VAL A 31 3.38 -6.87 -2.95
N GLU A 32 4.63 -7.08 -3.35
CA GLU A 32 5.46 -8.18 -2.86
C GLU A 32 6.34 -7.71 -1.70
N LEU A 33 6.21 -8.39 -0.56
CA LEU A 33 7.08 -8.23 0.59
C LEU A 33 8.23 -9.23 0.49
N ILE A 34 9.44 -8.75 0.21
CA ILE A 34 10.62 -9.60 -0.02
C ILE A 34 11.53 -9.56 1.20
N PHE A 35 11.78 -10.73 1.79
CA PHE A 35 12.66 -10.92 2.95
C PHE A 35 14.08 -11.30 2.53
N SER A 36 15.06 -11.03 3.40
CA SER A 36 16.48 -11.32 3.15
C SER A 36 16.80 -12.81 3.00
N ASN A 37 15.97 -13.68 3.56
CA ASN A 37 16.06 -15.14 3.40
C ASN A 37 15.40 -15.66 2.12
N GLY A 38 14.93 -14.76 1.24
CA GLY A 38 14.31 -15.12 -0.05
C GLY A 38 12.82 -15.46 0.04
N ILE A 39 12.19 -15.36 1.21
CA ILE A 39 10.73 -15.49 1.33
C ILE A 39 10.07 -14.27 0.67
N ILE A 40 9.04 -14.52 -0.13
CA ILE A 40 8.22 -13.50 -0.78
C ILE A 40 6.78 -13.68 -0.29
N ILE A 41 6.17 -12.60 0.19
CA ILE A 41 4.78 -12.59 0.65
C ILE A 41 3.99 -11.57 -0.17
N ASP A 42 2.94 -12.04 -0.84
CA ASP A 42 2.03 -11.16 -1.58
C ASP A 42 1.05 -10.48 -0.61
N ILE A 43 1.05 -9.14 -0.65
CA ILE A 43 0.10 -8.30 0.08
C ILE A 43 -0.88 -7.71 -0.92
N GLU A 44 -2.09 -8.25 -0.91
CA GLU A 44 -3.24 -7.75 -1.66
C GLU A 44 -4.01 -6.71 -0.84
N ILE A 45 -4.81 -5.89 -1.52
CA ILE A 45 -5.78 -5.00 -0.86
C ILE A 45 -6.88 -5.86 -0.21
N PRO A 46 -7.07 -5.82 1.12
CA PRO A 46 -8.08 -6.61 1.79
C PRO A 46 -9.47 -5.99 1.61
N SER A 47 -10.51 -6.79 1.83
CA SER A 47 -11.87 -6.24 1.99
C SER A 47 -12.03 -5.52 3.34
N SER A 48 -12.98 -4.58 3.44
CA SER A 48 -13.26 -3.87 4.70
C SER A 48 -13.62 -4.83 5.83
N ASN A 49 -14.37 -5.91 5.55
CA ASN A 49 -14.69 -6.96 6.52
C ASN A 49 -13.46 -7.74 7.00
N GLU A 50 -12.55 -8.08 6.08
CA GLU A 50 -11.31 -8.77 6.43
C GLU A 50 -10.42 -7.87 7.31
N MET A 51 -10.31 -6.59 6.93
CA MET A 51 -9.53 -5.64 7.70
C MET A 51 -10.13 -5.42 9.09
N GLN A 52 -11.46 -5.25 9.21
CA GLN A 52 -12.13 -5.22 10.52
C GLN A 52 -11.82 -6.46 11.36
N TYR A 53 -11.85 -7.65 10.77
CA TYR A 53 -11.50 -8.87 11.49
C TYR A 53 -10.05 -8.83 12.00
N VAL A 54 -9.11 -8.39 11.18
CA VAL A 54 -7.70 -8.21 11.57
C VAL A 54 -7.58 -7.23 12.75
N LEU A 55 -8.25 -6.08 12.66
CA LEU A 55 -8.23 -5.07 13.71
C LEU A 55 -8.85 -5.58 15.02
N ASN A 56 -9.96 -6.33 14.91
CA ASN A 56 -10.68 -6.87 16.06
C ASN A 56 -9.95 -8.05 16.74
N LYS A 57 -9.02 -8.70 16.05
CA LYS A 57 -8.25 -9.83 16.62
C LYS A 57 -7.35 -9.37 17.77
N TYR A 58 -6.81 -8.16 17.69
CA TYR A 58 -5.86 -7.61 18.67
C TYR A 58 -6.53 -6.73 19.75
N THR A 59 -7.81 -6.40 19.60
CA THR A 59 -8.58 -5.58 20.55
C THR A 59 -9.24 -6.40 21.66
N LYS A 60 -9.18 -7.74 21.62
CA LYS A 60 -9.74 -8.59 22.70
C LYS A 60 -9.14 -8.35 24.09
N ASN A 61 -7.98 -7.71 24.18
CA ASN A 61 -7.33 -7.37 25.46
C ASN A 61 -7.25 -5.87 25.75
N ASP A 62 -7.64 -5.00 24.80
CA ASP A 62 -7.65 -3.54 24.98
C ASP A 62 -9.12 -3.09 25.03
N GLU A 63 -9.53 -2.38 26.09
CA GLU A 63 -10.93 -1.96 26.33
C GLU A 63 -11.54 -1.05 25.24
N LYS A 64 -10.75 -0.67 24.22
CA LYS A 64 -11.20 0.10 23.06
C LYS A 64 -10.51 -0.40 21.79
N PRO A 65 -11.20 -0.39 20.63
CA PRO A 65 -10.53 -0.58 19.36
C PRO A 65 -9.41 0.44 19.22
N LYS A 66 -8.18 -0.02 18.99
CA LYS A 66 -7.07 0.88 18.66
C LYS A 66 -7.48 1.62 17.40
N LYS A 67 -7.76 2.91 17.52
CA LYS A 67 -7.92 3.78 16.36
C LYS A 67 -6.57 3.75 15.64
N ILE A 68 -6.53 3.10 14.50
CA ILE A 68 -5.32 3.06 13.68
C ILE A 68 -5.41 4.28 12.77
N GLU A 69 -4.53 5.23 13.02
CA GLU A 69 -4.43 6.44 12.22
C GLU A 69 -3.41 6.21 11.10
N GLY A 70 -3.85 6.34 9.86
CA GLY A 70 -3.06 6.26 8.64
C GLY A 70 -3.16 4.91 7.93
N ALA A 71 -3.40 4.99 6.62
CA ALA A 71 -3.39 3.88 5.66
C ALA A 71 -2.15 2.97 5.78
N PHE A 72 -0.98 3.54 6.09
CA PHE A 72 0.23 2.74 6.33
C PHE A 72 0.10 1.83 7.55
N ASN A 73 -0.49 2.31 8.65
CA ASN A 73 -0.65 1.50 9.85
C ASN A 73 -1.67 0.38 9.63
N LEU A 74 -2.73 0.63 8.85
CA LEU A 74 -3.67 -0.41 8.39
C LEU A 74 -2.96 -1.50 7.57
N TYR A 75 -2.17 -1.08 6.58
CA TYR A 75 -1.32 -1.97 5.80
C TYR A 75 -0.35 -2.77 6.69
N PHE A 76 0.26 -2.13 7.68
CA PHE A 76 1.20 -2.78 8.58
C PHE A 76 0.55 -3.82 9.48
N GLU A 77 -0.66 -3.58 9.99
CA GLU A 77 -1.40 -4.58 10.77
C GLU A 77 -1.80 -5.80 9.92
N LEU A 78 -2.16 -5.58 8.65
CA LEU A 78 -2.40 -6.69 7.71
C LEU A 78 -1.15 -7.56 7.53
N ILE A 79 0.01 -6.95 7.32
CA ILE A 79 1.30 -7.67 7.21
C ILE A 79 1.59 -8.44 8.49
N LYS A 80 1.47 -7.79 9.66
CA LYS A 80 1.70 -8.43 10.95
C LYS A 80 0.82 -9.66 11.12
N ASN A 81 -0.47 -9.56 10.80
CA ASN A 81 -1.37 -10.70 10.89
C ASN A 81 -1.00 -11.82 9.90
N LYS A 82 -0.66 -11.50 8.64
CA LYS A 82 -0.22 -12.50 7.65
C LYS A 82 1.06 -13.21 8.10
N VAL A 83 2.10 -12.46 8.45
CA VAL A 83 3.38 -13.04 8.87
C VAL A 83 3.22 -13.86 10.14
N HIS A 84 2.49 -13.36 11.13
CA HIS A 84 2.26 -14.09 12.37
C HIS A 84 1.52 -15.43 12.16
N ASN A 85 0.55 -15.48 11.24
CA ASN A 85 -0.24 -16.70 11.02
C ASN A 85 0.47 -17.72 10.11
N TYR A 86 1.24 -17.26 9.12
CA TYR A 86 1.81 -18.13 8.07
C TYR A 86 3.31 -18.37 8.22
N TYR A 87 4.03 -17.46 8.85
CA TYR A 87 5.49 -17.48 9.00
C TYR A 87 5.92 -17.04 10.41
N PRO A 88 5.40 -17.66 11.48
CA PRO A 88 5.70 -17.26 12.86
C PRO A 88 7.20 -17.34 13.22
N GLU A 89 7.98 -18.10 12.45
CA GLU A 89 9.43 -18.24 12.58
C GLU A 89 10.24 -17.04 12.04
N LEU A 90 9.61 -16.14 11.29
CA LEU A 90 10.26 -14.93 10.77
C LEU A 90 10.53 -13.92 11.88
N ASN A 91 11.71 -14.02 12.50
CA ASN A 91 12.23 -13.02 13.43
C ASN A 91 12.98 -11.92 12.66
N VAL A 92 12.24 -11.06 11.96
CA VAL A 92 12.78 -10.02 11.08
C VAL A 92 12.16 -8.66 11.43
N ASP A 93 12.88 -7.58 11.15
CA ASP A 93 12.37 -6.20 11.27
C ASP A 93 11.28 -5.94 10.22
N LEU A 94 10.06 -6.37 10.54
CA LEU A 94 8.88 -6.23 9.70
C LEU A 94 8.56 -4.77 9.39
N ALA A 95 8.85 -3.85 10.31
CA ALA A 95 8.55 -2.43 10.13
C ALA A 95 9.41 -1.83 9.01
N CYS A 96 10.70 -2.14 8.97
CA CYS A 96 11.58 -1.68 7.90
C CYS A 96 11.17 -2.23 6.53
N ILE A 97 10.84 -3.52 6.45
CA ILE A 97 10.44 -4.15 5.18
C ILE A 97 9.09 -3.58 4.71
N ALA A 98 8.10 -3.49 5.60
CA ALA A 98 6.80 -2.90 5.29
C ALA A 98 6.91 -1.44 4.84
N ALA A 99 7.71 -0.62 5.52
CA ALA A 99 7.92 0.77 5.15
C ALA A 99 8.59 0.92 3.78
N LYS A 100 9.54 0.03 3.46
CA LYS A 100 10.16 -0.01 2.13
C LYS A 100 9.14 -0.38 1.06
N THR A 101 8.44 -1.51 1.23
CA THR A 101 7.44 -1.97 0.26
C THR A 101 6.32 -0.95 0.07
N TRP A 102 5.87 -0.27 1.13
CA TRP A 102 4.87 0.80 1.03
C TRP A 102 5.37 2.01 0.22
N ARG A 103 6.63 2.42 0.39
CA ARG A 103 7.21 3.51 -0.40
C ARG A 103 7.32 3.14 -1.88
N ASP A 104 7.70 1.90 -2.15
CA ASP A 104 7.90 1.36 -3.50
C ASP A 104 6.58 0.95 -4.19
N ALA A 105 5.48 0.85 -3.42
CA ALA A 105 4.15 0.48 -3.92
C ALA A 105 3.59 1.51 -4.91
N ASP A 106 2.74 1.02 -5.81
CA ASP A 106 1.99 1.88 -6.73
C ASP A 106 1.11 2.87 -5.95
N VAL A 107 0.96 4.09 -6.49
CA VAL A 107 0.16 5.13 -5.86
C VAL A 107 -1.29 4.67 -5.67
N HIS A 108 -1.88 4.02 -6.67
CA HIS A 108 -3.26 3.53 -6.57
C HIS A 108 -3.39 2.46 -5.48
N PHE A 109 -2.39 1.61 -5.30
CA PHE A 109 -2.41 0.61 -4.23
C PHE A 109 -2.52 1.30 -2.86
N ARG A 110 -1.75 2.38 -2.64
CA ARG A 110 -1.83 3.15 -1.40
C ARG A 110 -3.16 3.90 -1.25
N GLU A 111 -3.67 4.47 -2.32
CA GLU A 111 -4.98 5.15 -2.32
C GLU A 111 -6.12 4.19 -1.95
N GLU A 112 -6.08 2.92 -2.35
CA GLU A 112 -7.07 1.93 -1.93
C GLU A 112 -7.02 1.65 -0.42
N PHE A 113 -5.83 1.67 0.20
CA PHE A 113 -5.71 1.59 1.65
C PHE A 113 -6.18 2.86 2.37
N GLU A 114 -6.02 4.04 1.77
CA GLU A 114 -6.58 5.31 2.28
C GLU A 114 -8.11 5.30 2.22
N LYS A 115 -8.70 4.79 1.13
CA LYS A 115 -10.15 4.58 1.03
C LYS A 115 -10.65 3.61 2.08
N LEU A 116 -9.94 2.49 2.26
CA LEU A 116 -10.27 1.49 3.26
C LEU A 116 -10.21 2.05 4.68
N GLU A 117 -9.20 2.87 5.00
CA GLU A 117 -9.13 3.59 6.27
C GLU A 117 -10.39 4.42 6.52
N PHE A 118 -10.75 5.25 5.54
CA PHE A 118 -11.91 6.12 5.63
C PHE A 118 -13.22 5.33 5.81
N GLU A 119 -13.40 4.23 5.08
CA GLU A 119 -14.56 3.35 5.24
C GLU A 119 -14.66 2.78 6.66
N LEU A 120 -13.53 2.37 7.24
CA LEU A 120 -13.48 1.80 8.58
C LEU A 120 -13.76 2.83 9.68
N GLU A 121 -13.40 4.10 9.47
CA GLU A 121 -13.72 5.19 10.40
C GLU A 121 -15.23 5.53 10.44
N LEU A 122 -15.97 5.20 9.38
CA LEU A 122 -17.41 5.49 9.26
C LEU A 122 -18.32 4.40 9.83
N MET A 123 -17.77 3.23 10.20
CA MET A 123 -18.50 2.06 10.70
C MET A 123 -18.66 2.08 12.22
#